data_AF-A0A5C8S9N4-F1
#
_entry.id   AF-A0A5C8S9N4-F1
#
_cell.length_a   1.000
_cell.length_b   1.000
_cell.length_c   1.000
_cell.angle_alpha   90.00
_cell.angle_beta   90.00
_cell.angle_gamma   90.00
#
_symmetry.space_group_name_H-M   'P 1'
#
loop_
_entity.id
_entity.type
_entity.pdbx_description
1 polymer ?
#
loop_
_entity_poly.entity_id
_entity_poly.type
_entity_poly.pdbx_seq_one_letter_code
_entity_poly.pdbx_strand_id
1 'polypeptide(L)'
;MLKHPVRFAHRDSLDPPCRPQASQVLCGAFLCSDQRIFHIPNTFPYVNVDDLGAVGDGTTNDTSAFQTAVNSLAATGGRVVSNPAKAYYIKGLNIPAGVILDCGMQFPENQGGINHSGRSFRDLGGLILERTGTIELAGASGVVNAFIRRADNGVEMTFPAANADLYAGTVFTPKPRSIGNGVPSPASAAWYGSDAMTIQNVLAIGFRDVFTSNTFSRIRVENLSFDANPGEGRYAFKVEGSYDSSSFLNLHVWPYGTAGTSAITGDNTLGYRRGGALQFIGQNDGTEIDGLFAAYYDNNLYLGGSSTKVGRAWVEHFKTDGGNVGVIVENAYDIQIAQLQIFGQDKPLRINGGRGSSLSISQLHIENPGNGGVRIESGNLFLGTATSRGITQGYVLEVLDPETRLSGRWFDDSPASSDVGYAPAGWTSEKLAGFEFIVTQRGGATSRPDGTYVWVGNVIGNPQITPDAAGFLRLPTTGEFFTVVGGQYMSNIIGGYGGRRITLLFTDTRQAVYHADTVNLKPNSKGDFLPNPGSILELIYDGANSAWREISRTL
;
A
#
# COMPACT_ATOMS: atom_id res chain seq x y z
N MET A 1 -68.44 -22.21 7.39
CA MET A 1 -68.61 -22.98 8.63
C MET A 1 -67.37 -23.87 8.75
N LEU A 2 -66.43 -23.46 9.62
CA LEU A 2 -65.27 -24.16 10.21
C LEU A 2 -64.13 -23.15 10.42
N LYS A 3 -64.04 -22.72 11.69
CA LYS A 3 -62.99 -21.87 12.26
C LYS A 3 -61.78 -22.76 12.56
N HIS A 4 -60.60 -22.36 12.08
CA HIS A 4 -59.32 -22.79 12.66
C HIS A 4 -58.54 -21.54 13.11
N PRO A 5 -58.22 -21.38 14.39
CA PRO A 5 -57.35 -20.30 14.85
C PRO A 5 -55.88 -20.76 14.81
N VAL A 6 -55.04 -20.01 14.10
CA VAL A 6 -53.58 -20.13 14.19
C VAL A 6 -53.14 -19.38 15.45
N ARG A 7 -52.56 -20.12 16.40
CA ARG A 7 -51.88 -19.58 17.59
C ARG A 7 -50.52 -19.04 17.18
N PHE A 8 -50.26 -17.77 17.49
CA PHE A 8 -48.89 -17.24 17.56
C PHE A 8 -48.25 -17.73 18.85
N ALA A 9 -47.20 -18.53 18.72
CA ALA A 9 -46.32 -18.86 19.85
C ALA A 9 -45.35 -17.70 20.06
N HIS A 10 -45.41 -17.11 21.25
CA HIS A 10 -44.36 -16.26 21.81
C HIS A 10 -43.06 -17.04 21.80
N ARG A 11 -42.02 -16.49 21.16
CA ARG A 11 -40.66 -17.05 21.23
C ARG A 11 -40.01 -16.45 22.46
N ASP A 12 -39.67 -17.34 23.40
CA ASP A 12 -39.00 -17.03 24.64
C ASP A 12 -37.66 -16.31 24.39
N SER A 13 -37.47 -15.28 25.20
CA SER A 13 -36.25 -14.52 25.40
C SER A 13 -35.11 -15.47 25.78
N LEU A 14 -34.09 -15.56 24.92
CA LEU A 14 -32.81 -16.17 25.29
C LEU A 14 -32.10 -15.24 26.28
N ASP A 15 -32.01 -15.69 27.53
CA ASP A 15 -31.15 -15.09 28.54
C ASP A 15 -29.68 -15.08 28.06
N PRO A 16 -28.96 -13.95 28.14
CA PRO A 16 -27.53 -13.93 27.88
C PRO A 16 -26.76 -14.60 29.04
N PRO A 17 -25.68 -15.34 28.76
CA PRO A 17 -24.91 -16.02 29.79
C PRO A 17 -24.23 -15.04 30.74
N CYS A 18 -24.27 -15.38 32.03
CA CYS A 18 -23.58 -14.75 33.15
C CYS A 18 -22.17 -14.29 32.78
N ARG A 19 -21.95 -12.96 32.78
CA ARG A 19 -20.61 -12.37 32.89
C ARG A 19 -20.24 -12.25 34.37
N PRO A 20 -19.02 -12.64 34.78
CA PRO A 20 -18.56 -12.47 36.15
C PRO A 20 -18.48 -10.98 36.51
N GLN A 21 -19.08 -10.62 37.64
CA GLN A 21 -19.09 -9.29 38.21
C GLN A 21 -17.72 -8.94 38.79
N ALA A 22 -16.98 -8.06 38.11
CA ALA A 22 -15.92 -7.25 38.71
C ALA A 22 -15.69 -5.97 37.90
N SER A 23 -16.55 -4.97 38.10
CA SER A 23 -16.22 -3.53 38.22
C SER A 23 -17.47 -2.69 37.96
N GLN A 24 -18.32 -2.59 38.97
CA GLN A 24 -19.24 -1.46 39.10
C GLN A 24 -18.55 -0.39 39.94
N VAL A 25 -17.98 0.63 39.31
CA VAL A 25 -17.74 1.93 39.95
C VAL A 25 -18.02 3.03 38.92
N LEU A 26 -19.13 3.72 39.17
CA LEU A 26 -19.58 5.03 38.67
C LEU A 26 -19.77 5.24 37.16
N CYS A 27 -21.05 5.13 36.76
CA CYS A 27 -21.64 5.98 35.74
C CYS A 27 -22.39 7.11 36.46
N GLY A 28 -22.07 8.38 36.18
CA GLY A 28 -22.79 9.50 36.78
C GLY A 28 -22.15 10.89 36.68
N ALA A 29 -21.66 11.30 35.50
CA ALA A 29 -21.53 12.69 35.07
C ALA A 29 -20.88 12.73 33.69
N PHE A 30 -21.70 12.70 32.62
CA PHE A 30 -21.25 13.09 31.30
C PHE A 30 -21.37 14.61 31.21
N LEU A 31 -20.42 15.31 31.84
CA LEU A 31 -20.17 16.73 31.59
C LEU A 31 -18.87 16.85 30.78
N CYS A 32 -19.02 17.62 29.71
CA CYS A 32 -18.07 18.21 28.79
C CYS A 32 -16.63 18.42 29.33
N SER A 33 -15.65 18.22 28.42
CA SER A 33 -14.25 18.68 28.49
C SER A 33 -13.43 18.32 29.73
N ASP A 34 -13.08 17.04 29.87
CA ASP A 34 -11.92 16.68 30.68
C ASP A 34 -10.67 16.68 29.77
N GLN A 35 -10.21 17.89 29.41
CA GLN A 35 -8.79 18.10 29.16
C GLN A 35 -8.11 17.75 30.48
N ARG A 36 -7.76 16.47 30.66
CA ARG A 36 -6.71 16.10 31.60
C ARG A 36 -5.43 16.70 31.05
N ILE A 37 -5.24 17.98 31.39
CA ILE A 37 -3.96 18.64 31.43
C ILE A 37 -3.16 17.80 32.42
N PHE A 38 -2.47 16.79 31.89
CA PHE A 38 -1.20 16.39 32.48
C PHE A 38 -0.45 17.71 32.60
N HIS A 39 -0.33 18.21 33.83
CA HIS A 39 0.57 19.30 34.15
C HIS A 39 1.98 18.73 34.02
N ILE A 40 2.38 18.46 32.77
CA ILE A 40 3.78 18.44 32.40
C ILE A 40 4.23 19.82 32.81
N PRO A 41 5.17 19.95 33.77
CA PRO A 41 5.67 21.26 34.12
C PRO A 41 6.05 21.97 32.82
N ASN A 42 5.59 23.20 32.68
CA ASN A 42 5.63 24.01 31.45
C ASN A 42 7.08 24.45 31.13
N THR A 43 8.04 23.50 31.20
CA THR A 43 9.49 23.73 31.25
C THR A 43 10.13 23.72 29.88
N PHE A 44 9.38 23.48 28.80
CA PHE A 44 9.91 23.70 27.46
C PHE A 44 9.86 25.19 27.14
N PRO A 45 11.01 25.81 26.81
CA PRO A 45 11.04 27.18 26.34
C PRO A 45 10.08 27.36 25.16
N TYR A 46 9.28 28.43 25.19
CA TYR A 46 8.44 28.80 24.06
C TYR A 46 8.56 30.28 23.73
N VAL A 47 8.32 30.61 22.46
CA VAL A 47 8.38 31.98 21.94
C VAL A 47 7.18 32.21 21.02
N ASN A 48 6.41 33.26 21.26
CA ASN A 48 5.32 33.68 20.38
C ASN A 48 5.86 34.64 19.32
N VAL A 49 5.54 34.38 18.05
CA VAL A 49 5.98 35.24 16.93
C VAL A 49 5.36 36.63 16.97
N ASP A 50 4.16 36.78 17.56
CA ASP A 50 3.48 38.08 17.70
C ASP A 50 4.27 39.02 18.63
N ASP A 51 4.90 38.47 19.68
CA ASP A 51 5.75 39.23 20.60
C ASP A 51 7.05 39.72 19.94
N LEU A 52 7.41 39.14 18.79
CA LEU A 52 8.55 39.52 17.97
C LEU A 52 8.16 40.37 16.75
N GLY A 53 6.92 40.89 16.73
CA GLY A 53 6.45 41.83 15.73
C GLY A 53 5.85 41.19 14.47
N ALA A 54 5.50 39.90 14.50
CA ALA A 54 4.71 39.31 13.42
C ALA A 54 3.30 39.95 13.42
N VAL A 55 2.88 40.46 12.25
CA VAL A 55 1.60 41.15 12.10
C VAL A 55 0.48 40.15 11.87
N GLY A 56 0.68 39.21 10.94
CA GLY A 56 -0.30 38.17 10.62
C GLY A 56 -1.55 38.67 9.90
N ASP A 57 -1.39 39.66 9.02
CA ASP A 57 -2.46 40.25 8.19
C ASP A 57 -2.58 39.63 6.77
N GLY A 58 -1.76 38.63 6.48
CA GLY A 58 -1.70 37.91 5.20
C GLY A 58 -0.88 38.59 4.10
N THR A 59 -0.35 39.80 4.34
CA THR A 59 0.35 40.61 3.33
C THR A 59 1.71 41.12 3.80
N THR A 60 1.83 41.46 5.08
CA THR A 60 3.09 41.84 5.72
C THR A 60 4.01 40.63 5.75
N ASN A 61 5.27 40.84 5.34
CA ASN A 61 6.28 39.80 5.35
C ASN A 61 6.78 39.55 6.79
N ASP A 62 6.26 38.51 7.41
CA ASP A 62 6.54 38.13 8.81
C ASP A 62 7.79 37.24 8.96
N THR A 63 8.54 37.00 7.86
CA THR A 63 9.70 36.09 7.84
C THR A 63 10.73 36.39 8.94
N SER A 64 11.05 37.67 9.18
CA SER A 64 12.06 38.05 10.17
C SER A 64 11.63 37.73 11.61
N ALA A 65 10.35 37.92 11.95
CA ALA A 65 9.82 37.62 13.26
C ALA A 65 9.86 36.10 13.53
N PHE A 66 9.39 35.30 12.56
CA PHE A 66 9.46 33.83 12.64
C PHE A 66 10.90 33.33 12.73
N GLN A 67 11.80 33.84 11.88
CA GLN A 67 13.20 33.41 11.90
C GLN A 67 13.90 33.77 13.22
N THR A 68 13.56 34.93 13.80
CA THR A 68 14.08 35.35 15.10
C THR A 68 13.57 34.43 16.21
N ALA A 69 12.29 34.07 16.19
CA ALA A 69 11.70 33.13 17.15
C ALA A 69 12.43 31.78 17.12
N VAL A 70 12.55 31.14 15.95
CA VAL A 70 13.18 29.81 15.86
C VAL A 70 14.67 29.86 16.20
N ASN A 71 15.38 30.93 15.83
CA ASN A 71 16.80 31.09 16.15
C ASN A 71 17.03 31.28 17.66
N SER A 72 16.11 31.95 18.37
CA SER A 72 16.23 32.14 19.83
C SER A 72 16.20 30.82 20.62
N LEU A 73 15.64 29.76 20.03
CA LEU A 73 15.53 28.43 20.61
C LEU A 73 16.56 27.44 20.06
N ALA A 74 17.45 27.85 19.14
CA ALA A 74 18.37 26.95 18.45
C ALA A 74 19.33 26.19 19.39
N ALA A 75 19.71 26.79 20.51
CA ALA A 75 20.64 26.19 21.48
C ALA A 75 19.94 25.30 22.52
N THR A 76 18.68 25.59 22.84
CA THR A 76 17.94 24.92 23.93
C THR A 76 16.87 23.96 23.43
N GLY A 77 16.54 24.01 22.14
CA GLY A 77 15.27 23.51 21.64
C GLY A 77 14.09 24.28 22.22
N GLY A 78 12.88 23.85 21.84
CA GLY A 78 11.63 24.42 22.37
C GLY A 78 10.55 24.56 21.31
N ARG A 79 9.54 25.37 21.59
CA ARG A 79 8.39 25.57 20.72
C ARG A 79 8.22 27.03 20.30
N VAL A 80 8.16 27.29 19.00
CA VAL A 80 7.69 28.57 18.48
C VAL A 80 6.18 28.46 18.25
N VAL A 81 5.41 29.43 18.73
CA VAL A 81 3.95 29.45 18.63
C VAL A 81 3.50 30.64 17.79
N SER A 82 2.50 30.44 16.93
CA SER A 82 1.77 31.52 16.24
C SER A 82 0.28 31.48 16.55
N ASN A 83 -0.42 32.59 16.26
CA ASN A 83 -1.85 32.69 16.48
C ASN A 83 -2.62 32.01 15.32
N PRO A 84 -3.42 30.96 15.57
CA PRO A 84 -4.12 30.23 14.51
C PRO A 84 -5.19 31.06 13.79
N ALA A 85 -5.62 32.20 14.35
CA ALA A 85 -6.59 33.10 13.73
C ALA A 85 -5.98 34.11 12.74
N LYS A 86 -4.64 34.23 12.71
CA LYS A 86 -3.91 35.16 11.85
C LYS A 86 -3.30 34.46 10.65
N ALA A 87 -3.08 35.20 9.56
CA ALA A 87 -2.45 34.70 8.36
C ALA A 87 -1.07 35.32 8.20
N TYR A 88 0.00 34.53 8.23
CA TYR A 88 1.37 35.03 8.22
C TYR A 88 2.02 34.78 6.87
N TYR A 89 2.37 35.84 6.13
CA TYR A 89 3.11 35.71 4.89
C TYR A 89 4.61 35.56 5.16
N ILE A 90 5.18 34.45 4.70
CA ILE A 90 6.61 34.13 4.88
C ILE A 90 7.26 33.73 3.56
N LYS A 91 8.54 34.08 3.40
CA LYS A 91 9.34 33.77 2.19
C LYS A 91 10.13 32.47 2.29
N GLY A 92 10.06 31.79 3.41
CA GLY A 92 10.84 30.61 3.77
C GLY A 92 11.26 30.67 5.23
N LEU A 93 11.63 29.52 5.81
CA LEU A 93 12.01 29.44 7.22
C LEU A 93 13.02 28.32 7.42
N ASN A 94 14.07 28.58 8.20
CA ASN A 94 15.04 27.55 8.59
C ASN A 94 14.81 27.18 10.05
N ILE A 95 14.23 26.00 10.31
CA ILE A 95 13.95 25.53 11.67
C ILE A 95 15.16 24.78 12.22
N PRO A 96 15.83 25.28 13.29
CA PRO A 96 16.98 24.63 13.88
C PRO A 96 16.64 23.29 14.55
N ALA A 97 17.69 22.53 14.88
CA ALA A 97 17.52 21.24 15.52
C ALA A 97 16.82 21.38 16.88
N GLY A 98 15.91 20.45 17.19
CA GLY A 98 15.17 20.46 18.46
C GLY A 98 14.09 21.54 18.60
N VAL A 99 13.81 22.32 17.54
CA VAL A 99 12.78 23.37 17.55
C VAL A 99 11.52 22.90 16.81
N ILE A 100 10.36 23.07 17.43
CA ILE A 100 9.05 22.79 16.83
C ILE A 100 8.31 24.10 16.57
N LEU A 101 7.84 24.31 15.34
CA LEU A 101 6.88 25.36 15.02
C LEU A 101 5.45 24.84 15.19
N ASP A 102 4.67 25.44 16.08
CA ASP A 102 3.27 25.12 16.36
C ASP A 102 2.38 26.28 15.93
N CYS A 103 1.58 26.08 14.88
CA CYS A 103 0.68 27.12 14.37
C CYS A 103 -0.71 27.09 15.01
N GLY A 104 -0.96 26.18 15.96
CA GLY A 104 -2.17 26.12 16.78
C GLY A 104 -3.44 25.61 16.08
N MET A 105 -3.44 25.34 14.78
CA MET A 105 -4.61 24.87 14.03
C MET A 105 -4.63 23.35 13.90
N GLN A 106 -5.47 22.69 14.71
CA GLN A 106 -5.66 21.24 14.65
C GLN A 106 -6.67 20.86 13.56
N PHE A 107 -6.37 19.78 12.83
CA PHE A 107 -7.20 19.22 11.74
C PHE A 107 -7.71 20.30 10.76
N PRO A 108 -6.82 21.12 10.17
CA PRO A 108 -7.19 22.22 9.27
C PRO A 108 -8.09 21.78 8.10
N GLU A 109 -7.97 20.53 7.64
CA GLU A 109 -8.80 19.92 6.59
C GLU A 109 -10.29 19.83 6.95
N ASN A 110 -10.63 19.76 8.25
CA ASN A 110 -12.02 19.70 8.72
C ASN A 110 -12.64 21.08 8.94
N GLN A 111 -11.84 22.15 8.96
CA GLN A 111 -12.32 23.51 9.24
C GLN A 111 -12.70 24.27 7.97
N GLY A 112 -12.10 23.92 6.83
CA GLY A 112 -12.33 24.56 5.53
C GLY A 112 -13.00 23.66 4.51
N GLY A 113 -13.44 24.26 3.40
CA GLY A 113 -14.04 23.57 2.27
C GLY A 113 -15.55 23.78 2.20
N ILE A 114 -16.02 24.24 1.04
CA ILE A 114 -17.44 24.57 0.80
C ILE A 114 -18.35 23.37 1.09
N ASN A 115 -17.86 22.16 0.86
CA ASN A 115 -18.62 20.92 1.06
C ASN A 115 -18.78 20.50 2.54
N HIS A 116 -17.96 21.02 3.45
CA HIS A 116 -17.95 20.58 4.86
C HIS A 116 -18.45 21.67 5.82
N SER A 117 -17.93 22.89 5.72
CA SER A 117 -18.24 23.98 6.65
C SER A 117 -18.89 25.21 6.01
N GLY A 118 -18.96 25.27 4.67
CA GLY A 118 -19.38 26.46 3.93
C GLY A 118 -18.38 27.62 3.99
N ARG A 119 -17.27 27.48 4.72
CA ARG A 119 -16.18 28.46 4.85
C ARG A 119 -15.09 28.16 3.82
N SER A 120 -14.58 29.21 3.18
CA SER A 120 -13.44 29.08 2.26
C SER A 120 -12.15 28.83 3.03
N PHE A 121 -11.23 28.03 2.46
CA PHE A 121 -9.86 27.89 2.99
C PHE A 121 -9.15 29.24 3.08
N ARG A 122 -9.50 30.20 2.23
CA ARG A 122 -9.01 31.59 2.27
C ARG A 122 -9.23 32.27 3.63
N ASP A 123 -10.32 31.94 4.32
CA ASP A 123 -10.72 32.61 5.56
C ASP A 123 -10.05 32.02 6.80
N LEU A 124 -9.19 31.01 6.63
CA LEU A 124 -8.45 30.38 7.71
C LEU A 124 -7.09 31.08 7.93
N GLY A 125 -6.68 31.18 9.19
CA GLY A 125 -5.32 31.58 9.54
C GLY A 125 -4.28 30.52 9.14
N GLY A 126 -3.03 30.71 9.53
CA GLY A 126 -1.91 29.83 9.19
C GLY A 126 -0.82 30.54 8.40
N LEU A 127 -0.02 29.76 7.67
CA LEU A 127 1.14 30.25 6.92
C LEU A 127 0.79 30.42 5.44
N ILE A 128 1.12 31.58 4.89
CA ILE A 128 1.13 31.85 3.46
C ILE A 128 2.59 31.80 3.03
N LEU A 129 3.01 30.69 2.42
CA LEU A 129 4.41 30.44 2.04
C LEU A 129 4.64 30.85 0.58
N GLU A 130 5.58 31.77 0.35
CA GLU A 130 6.05 32.13 -0.97
C GLU A 130 6.54 30.91 -1.75
N ARG A 131 6.13 30.75 -3.01
CA ARG A 131 6.48 29.59 -3.85
C ARG A 131 7.97 29.38 -4.09
N THR A 132 8.79 30.42 -3.93
CA THR A 132 10.25 30.35 -4.03
C THR A 132 10.91 29.95 -2.71
N GLY A 133 10.16 29.95 -1.62
CA GLY A 133 10.57 29.54 -0.29
C GLY A 133 10.29 28.07 0.00
N THR A 134 10.84 27.60 1.11
CA THR A 134 10.55 26.30 1.74
C THR A 134 10.70 26.43 3.26
N ILE A 135 10.14 25.50 4.02
CA ILE A 135 10.43 25.32 5.43
C ILE A 135 11.50 24.24 5.56
N GLU A 136 12.73 24.66 5.88
CA GLU A 136 13.84 23.75 6.08
C GLU A 136 13.83 23.14 7.48
N LEU A 137 13.91 21.80 7.56
CA LEU A 137 13.82 21.04 8.82
C LEU A 137 15.16 20.40 9.20
N ALA A 138 15.78 20.83 10.29
CA ALA A 138 16.95 20.16 10.87
C ALA A 138 16.58 18.96 11.76
N GLY A 139 17.58 18.27 12.33
CA GLY A 139 17.36 17.08 13.16
C GLY A 139 16.50 17.37 14.40
N ALA A 140 15.55 16.50 14.72
CA ALA A 140 14.60 16.67 15.82
C ALA A 140 13.78 17.98 15.74
N SER A 141 13.68 18.60 14.57
CA SER A 141 12.82 19.76 14.33
C SER A 141 11.46 19.34 13.77
N GLY A 142 10.51 20.27 13.70
CA GLY A 142 9.23 19.93 13.12
C GLY A 142 8.25 21.09 12.99
N VAL A 143 7.15 20.79 12.30
CA VAL A 143 5.99 21.67 12.17
C VAL A 143 4.74 20.91 12.60
N VAL A 144 3.94 21.53 13.46
CA VAL A 144 2.71 20.95 13.98
C VAL A 144 1.53 21.92 13.91
N ASN A 145 0.32 21.37 13.77
CA ASN A 145 -0.95 22.09 13.82
C ASN A 145 -0.97 23.30 12.86
N ALA A 146 -0.65 23.07 11.59
CA ALA A 146 -0.43 24.13 10.62
C ALA A 146 -1.28 23.98 9.37
N PHE A 147 -1.92 25.08 8.96
CA PHE A 147 -2.41 25.24 7.59
C PHE A 147 -1.40 26.06 6.81
N ILE A 148 -0.93 25.52 5.68
CA ILE A 148 0.09 26.14 4.82
C ILE A 148 -0.47 26.23 3.41
N ARG A 149 -0.43 27.42 2.83
CA ARG A 149 -0.90 27.66 1.45
C ARG A 149 0.09 28.51 0.66
N ARG A 150 0.08 28.32 -0.65
CA ARG A 150 1.01 29.00 -1.56
C ARG A 150 0.69 30.51 -1.67
N ALA A 151 1.74 31.32 -1.73
CA ALA A 151 1.72 32.65 -2.34
C ALA A 151 2.64 32.72 -3.57
N ASP A 152 2.28 33.60 -4.49
CA ASP A 152 3.05 33.97 -5.67
C ASP A 152 3.41 35.45 -5.61
N ASN A 153 4.66 35.77 -5.31
CA ASN A 153 5.18 37.13 -5.13
C ASN A 153 4.37 37.94 -4.09
N GLY A 154 4.08 37.32 -2.94
CA GLY A 154 3.30 37.93 -1.86
C GLY A 154 1.79 37.97 -2.08
N VAL A 155 1.29 37.41 -3.18
CA VAL A 155 -0.14 37.27 -3.42
C VAL A 155 -0.56 35.84 -3.08
N GLU A 156 -1.43 35.69 -2.09
CA GLU A 156 -2.02 34.39 -1.74
C GLU A 156 -2.75 33.76 -2.94
N MET A 157 -2.66 32.43 -3.08
CA MET A 157 -3.46 31.70 -4.05
C MET A 157 -4.98 31.87 -3.81
N THR A 158 -5.79 31.67 -4.85
CA THR A 158 -7.25 31.74 -4.75
C THR A 158 -7.87 30.41 -4.31
N PHE A 159 -9.02 30.48 -3.65
CA PHE A 159 -9.81 29.32 -3.23
C PHE A 159 -11.30 29.47 -3.63
N PRO A 160 -11.87 28.49 -4.37
CA PRO A 160 -11.13 27.40 -5.04
C PRO A 160 -10.23 27.96 -6.15
N ALA A 161 -9.09 27.30 -6.37
CA ALA A 161 -8.24 27.52 -7.52
C ALA A 161 -8.97 27.05 -8.79
N ALA A 162 -8.79 27.75 -9.90
CA ALA A 162 -9.42 27.40 -11.18
C ALA A 162 -8.95 26.03 -11.69
N ASN A 163 -7.68 25.72 -11.51
CA ASN A 163 -7.06 24.42 -11.75
C ASN A 163 -5.74 24.30 -10.96
N ALA A 164 -5.04 23.19 -11.10
CA ALA A 164 -3.78 22.94 -10.42
C ALA A 164 -2.52 23.32 -11.24
N ASP A 165 -2.64 23.92 -12.43
CA ASP A 165 -1.50 24.17 -13.34
C ASP A 165 -0.50 25.18 -12.76
N LEU A 166 -0.95 26.08 -11.89
CA LEU A 166 -0.11 27.10 -11.25
C LEU A 166 0.55 26.61 -9.96
N TYR A 167 0.32 25.36 -9.55
CA TYR A 167 0.91 24.81 -8.34
C TYR A 167 2.44 24.75 -8.47
N ALA A 168 3.14 25.31 -7.49
CA ALA A 168 4.57 25.55 -7.56
C ALA A 168 5.20 25.59 -6.17
N GLY A 169 6.52 25.40 -6.12
CA GLY A 169 7.28 25.43 -4.87
C GLY A 169 7.25 24.11 -4.09
N THR A 170 7.98 24.11 -2.97
CA THR A 170 8.12 22.97 -2.07
C THR A 170 7.82 23.41 -0.65
N VAL A 171 6.99 22.66 0.09
CA VAL A 171 6.62 23.05 1.47
C VAL A 171 7.74 22.75 2.45
N PHE A 172 8.16 21.50 2.51
CA PHE A 172 9.14 21.01 3.46
C PHE A 172 10.38 20.47 2.76
N THR A 173 11.53 20.99 3.16
CA THR A 173 12.84 20.48 2.72
C THR A 173 13.65 20.07 3.93
N PRO A 174 13.84 18.78 4.18
CA PRO A 174 14.78 18.34 5.20
C PRO A 174 16.19 18.88 4.96
N LYS A 175 16.79 19.45 6.00
CA LYS A 175 18.14 20.01 5.94
C LYS A 175 19.16 18.86 5.94
N PRO A 176 20.11 18.83 4.98
CA PRO A 176 21.20 17.86 5.00
C PRO A 176 21.99 17.95 6.31
N ARG A 177 22.40 16.81 6.88
CA ARG A 177 23.22 16.81 8.09
C ARG A 177 24.58 17.41 7.77
N SER A 178 24.97 18.45 8.51
CA SER A 178 26.37 18.87 8.54
C SER A 178 27.16 17.88 9.38
N ILE A 179 28.13 17.19 8.79
CA ILE A 179 29.00 16.23 9.50
C ILE A 179 30.06 17.01 10.28
N GLY A 180 29.65 17.73 11.34
CA GLY A 180 30.43 18.13 12.53
C GLY A 180 31.78 18.86 12.43
N ASN A 181 32.50 18.90 11.30
CA ASN A 181 33.91 19.30 11.24
C ASN A 181 34.19 20.43 10.24
N GLY A 182 33.16 21.13 9.75
CA GLY A 182 33.32 22.13 8.69
C GLY A 182 33.82 21.54 7.36
N VAL A 183 33.95 20.22 7.28
CA VAL A 183 34.20 19.49 6.03
C VAL A 183 32.86 19.50 5.30
N PRO A 184 32.76 20.16 4.13
CA PRO A 184 31.62 19.96 3.25
C PRO A 184 31.55 18.45 3.05
N SER A 185 30.41 17.87 3.40
CA SER A 185 30.15 16.48 3.08
C SER A 185 30.57 16.27 1.62
N PRO A 186 31.49 15.33 1.29
CA PRO A 186 31.69 14.97 -0.10
C PRO A 186 30.32 14.69 -0.72
N ALA A 187 30.15 14.93 -2.02
CA ALA A 187 28.87 14.67 -2.68
C ALA A 187 28.35 13.23 -2.43
N SER A 188 29.25 12.32 -2.03
CA SER A 188 29.01 10.95 -1.60
C SER A 188 28.87 10.68 -0.08
N ALA A 189 28.90 11.69 0.80
CA ALA A 189 28.53 11.56 2.22
C ALA A 189 27.30 12.40 2.59
N ALA A 190 26.67 13.02 1.59
CA ALA A 190 25.44 13.80 1.74
C ALA A 190 24.22 12.89 2.00
N TRP A 191 24.47 11.59 2.16
CA TRP A 191 23.51 10.52 2.35
C TRP A 191 23.00 10.37 3.78
N TYR A 192 23.37 11.27 4.70
CA TYR A 192 22.79 11.27 6.03
C TYR A 192 22.09 12.59 6.21
N GLY A 193 20.78 12.53 6.10
CA GLY A 193 19.89 13.60 6.42
C GLY A 193 19.75 13.79 7.92
N SER A 194 18.99 14.82 8.29
CA SER A 194 18.61 15.12 9.66
C SER A 194 17.70 14.03 10.25
N ASP A 195 18.00 13.56 11.45
CA ASP A 195 17.21 12.50 12.09
C ASP A 195 15.98 13.04 12.83
N ALA A 196 14.94 12.22 13.00
CA ALA A 196 13.84 12.46 13.93
C ALA A 196 13.00 13.73 13.67
N MET A 197 12.86 14.15 12.41
CA MET A 197 11.97 15.26 12.05
C MET A 197 10.50 14.88 12.25
N THR A 198 9.67 15.87 12.63
CA THR A 198 8.24 15.67 12.86
C THR A 198 7.38 16.62 12.02
N ILE A 199 6.40 16.08 11.29
CA ILE A 199 5.33 16.85 10.65
C ILE A 199 4.01 16.29 11.17
N GLN A 200 3.21 17.10 11.86
CA GLN A 200 2.00 16.59 12.51
C GLN A 200 0.79 17.52 12.39
N ASN A 201 -0.38 16.98 12.02
CA ASN A 201 -1.63 17.76 11.89
C ASN A 201 -1.45 18.97 10.95
N VAL A 202 -1.00 18.70 9.72
CA VAL A 202 -0.69 19.75 8.75
C VAL A 202 -1.59 19.60 7.53
N LEU A 203 -2.11 20.71 7.01
CA LEU A 203 -2.69 20.80 5.68
C LEU A 203 -1.82 21.70 4.80
N ALA A 204 -1.39 21.19 3.65
CA ALA A 204 -0.62 21.95 2.67
C ALA A 204 -1.34 22.02 1.30
N ILE A 205 -1.59 23.21 0.78
CA ILE A 205 -2.31 23.38 -0.50
C ILE A 205 -1.57 24.30 -1.47
N GLY A 206 -1.54 23.90 -2.74
CA GLY A 206 -1.14 24.76 -3.85
C GLY A 206 0.30 24.56 -4.30
N PHE A 207 0.99 23.54 -3.82
CA PHE A 207 2.42 23.35 -4.06
C PHE A 207 2.70 22.34 -5.17
N ARG A 208 3.92 22.37 -5.72
CA ARG A 208 4.38 21.30 -6.61
C ARG A 208 4.73 20.07 -5.77
N ASP A 209 5.55 20.27 -4.75
CA ASP A 209 6.00 19.23 -3.84
C ASP A 209 5.64 19.62 -2.40
N VAL A 210 5.23 18.65 -1.58
CA VAL A 210 4.96 18.88 -0.15
C VAL A 210 6.17 18.47 0.67
N PHE A 211 6.76 17.34 0.33
CA PHE A 211 7.90 16.80 1.04
C PHE A 211 8.82 16.10 0.06
N THR A 212 10.10 16.42 0.07
CA THR A 212 11.10 15.71 -0.71
C THR A 212 12.31 15.45 0.17
N SER A 213 12.58 14.18 0.45
CA SER A 213 13.69 13.77 1.29
C SER A 213 14.59 12.78 0.57
N ASN A 214 15.87 13.11 0.47
CA ASN A 214 16.96 12.20 0.12
C ASN A 214 17.76 11.81 1.38
N THR A 215 17.64 10.55 1.78
CA THR A 215 18.34 9.82 2.83
C THR A 215 18.21 10.39 4.22
N PHE A 216 17.25 9.92 5.02
CA PHE A 216 16.98 10.41 6.37
C PHE A 216 16.67 9.25 7.30
N SER A 217 16.68 9.49 8.62
CA SER A 217 16.28 8.48 9.59
C SER A 217 15.17 8.93 10.53
N ARG A 218 14.31 7.97 10.91
CA ARG A 218 13.33 8.12 11.99
C ARG A 218 12.37 9.30 11.79
N ILE A 219 12.00 9.60 10.54
CA ILE A 219 11.02 10.65 10.26
C ILE A 219 9.67 10.22 10.82
N ARG A 220 8.94 11.16 11.43
CA ARG A 220 7.55 10.97 11.80
C ARG A 220 6.67 11.97 11.07
N VAL A 221 5.78 11.47 10.24
CA VAL A 221 4.70 12.26 9.63
C VAL A 221 3.38 11.68 10.10
N GLU A 222 2.51 12.51 10.68
CA GLU A 222 1.22 12.07 11.22
C GLU A 222 0.11 13.07 10.89
N ASN A 223 -1.02 12.61 10.37
CA ASN A 223 -2.17 13.46 10.01
C ASN A 223 -1.76 14.60 9.06
N LEU A 224 -1.03 14.25 7.99
CA LEU A 224 -0.66 15.19 6.94
C LEU A 224 -1.68 15.08 5.80
N SER A 225 -2.41 16.17 5.60
CA SER A 225 -3.30 16.38 4.47
C SER A 225 -2.63 17.27 3.44
N PHE A 226 -2.77 16.98 2.14
CA PHE A 226 -2.25 17.91 1.13
C PHE A 226 -2.91 17.83 -0.24
N ASP A 227 -2.73 18.93 -0.98
CA ASP A 227 -3.07 19.09 -2.39
C ASP A 227 -1.89 19.69 -3.16
N ALA A 228 -1.27 18.87 -4.01
CA ALA A 228 -0.08 19.24 -4.77
C ALA A 228 -0.12 18.70 -6.21
N ASN A 229 0.55 19.38 -7.14
CA ASN A 229 0.62 18.99 -8.55
C ASN A 229 2.08 18.91 -9.00
N PRO A 230 2.74 17.76 -8.81
CA PRO A 230 4.18 17.65 -9.01
C PRO A 230 4.59 17.72 -10.48
N GLY A 231 3.67 17.40 -11.40
CA GLY A 231 3.94 17.26 -12.82
C GLY A 231 4.39 15.85 -13.19
N GLU A 232 4.36 15.55 -14.49
CA GLU A 232 4.68 14.22 -15.02
C GLU A 232 6.06 13.71 -14.54
N GLY A 233 6.12 12.43 -14.17
CA GLY A 233 7.36 11.77 -13.72
C GLY A 233 7.87 12.20 -12.34
N ARG A 234 7.09 12.97 -11.57
CA ARG A 234 7.44 13.43 -10.21
C ARG A 234 6.41 13.00 -9.19
N TYR A 235 6.74 13.14 -7.91
CA TYR A 235 5.86 12.79 -6.79
C TYR A 235 5.75 13.95 -5.81
N ALA A 236 4.53 14.24 -5.34
CA ALA A 236 4.26 15.32 -4.41
C ALA A 236 4.89 15.07 -3.03
N PHE A 237 4.89 13.82 -2.59
CA PHE A 237 5.52 13.37 -1.36
C PHE A 237 6.54 12.29 -1.69
N LYS A 238 7.83 12.60 -1.55
CA LYS A 238 8.93 11.69 -1.90
C LYS A 238 9.83 11.42 -0.69
N VAL A 239 10.01 10.15 -0.40
CA VAL A 239 11.00 9.62 0.54
C VAL A 239 11.93 8.70 -0.22
N GLU A 240 13.21 9.08 -0.30
CA GLU A 240 14.27 8.27 -0.88
C GLU A 240 15.27 7.92 0.21
N GLY A 241 15.27 6.66 0.68
CA GLY A 241 16.15 6.22 1.74
C GLY A 241 15.67 6.64 3.13
N SER A 242 14.92 5.76 3.80
CA SER A 242 14.59 5.90 5.21
C SER A 242 15.34 4.86 6.03
N TYR A 243 16.49 5.25 6.59
CA TYR A 243 17.25 4.43 7.52
C TYR A 243 16.58 4.47 8.90
N ASP A 244 16.53 3.37 9.64
CA ASP A 244 15.97 3.33 11.00
C ASP A 244 14.50 3.81 11.11
N SER A 245 13.54 2.90 10.89
CA SER A 245 12.12 2.97 11.28
C SER A 245 11.45 4.35 11.25
N SER A 246 11.23 4.91 10.05
CA SER A 246 10.33 6.08 9.88
C SER A 246 8.86 5.65 9.90
N SER A 247 7.99 6.56 10.32
CA SER A 247 6.54 6.33 10.43
C SER A 247 5.75 7.42 9.70
N PHE A 248 4.81 6.99 8.87
CA PHE A 248 3.96 7.82 8.03
C PHE A 248 2.49 7.42 8.27
N LEU A 249 1.81 8.16 9.13
CA LEU A 249 0.51 7.81 9.66
C LEU A 249 -0.56 8.80 9.19
N ASN A 250 -1.70 8.30 8.74
CA ASN A 250 -2.87 9.09 8.35
C ASN A 250 -2.52 10.16 7.31
N LEU A 251 -1.96 9.74 6.18
CA LEU A 251 -1.69 10.64 5.04
C LEU A 251 -2.95 10.77 4.18
N HIS A 252 -3.41 12.00 3.94
CA HIS A 252 -4.63 12.28 3.18
C HIS A 252 -4.33 13.18 1.98
N VAL A 253 -4.26 12.60 0.78
CA VAL A 253 -4.01 13.32 -0.46
C VAL A 253 -5.31 13.51 -1.23
N TRP A 254 -5.75 14.75 -1.36
CA TRP A 254 -7.01 15.10 -2.00
C TRP A 254 -6.91 16.47 -2.69
N PRO A 255 -7.66 16.72 -3.78
CA PRO A 255 -7.66 18.01 -4.49
C PRO A 255 -8.33 19.17 -3.71
N TYR A 256 -7.90 19.44 -2.47
CA TYR A 256 -8.48 20.45 -1.58
C TYR A 256 -8.59 21.85 -2.19
N GLY A 257 -7.57 22.29 -2.92
CA GLY A 257 -7.51 23.64 -3.48
C GLY A 257 -8.43 23.85 -4.68
N THR A 258 -8.80 22.80 -5.41
CA THR A 258 -9.76 22.88 -6.53
C THR A 258 -11.17 22.41 -6.16
N ALA A 259 -11.36 21.92 -4.93
CA ALA A 259 -12.64 21.44 -4.41
C ALA A 259 -13.68 22.56 -4.25
N GLY A 260 -14.90 22.31 -4.75
CA GLY A 260 -16.00 23.28 -4.73
C GLY A 260 -16.19 24.05 -6.04
N THR A 261 -15.32 23.87 -7.03
CA THR A 261 -15.71 24.13 -8.42
C THR A 261 -16.75 23.08 -8.83
N SER A 262 -17.80 23.47 -9.54
CA SER A 262 -18.89 22.58 -10.01
C SER A 262 -18.42 21.37 -10.84
N ALA A 263 -17.12 21.30 -11.16
CA ALA A 263 -16.47 20.28 -11.96
C ALA A 263 -16.21 18.94 -11.26
N ILE A 264 -16.13 18.85 -9.92
CA ILE A 264 -15.87 17.55 -9.26
C ILE A 264 -16.99 16.53 -9.53
N THR A 265 -18.18 16.98 -9.94
CA THR A 265 -19.32 16.09 -10.22
C THR A 265 -19.45 15.65 -11.68
N GLY A 266 -18.56 16.06 -12.59
CA GLY A 266 -18.68 15.64 -14.00
C GLY A 266 -17.53 16.01 -14.95
N ASP A 267 -16.63 16.92 -14.57
CA ASP A 267 -15.40 17.21 -15.31
C ASP A 267 -14.19 16.93 -14.41
N ASN A 268 -13.79 15.66 -14.39
CA ASN A 268 -12.71 15.12 -13.56
C ASN A 268 -11.32 15.73 -13.89
N THR A 269 -11.24 16.69 -14.83
CA THR A 269 -9.98 17.35 -15.20
C THR A 269 -9.48 18.35 -14.16
N LEU A 270 -10.37 19.00 -13.38
CA LEU A 270 -9.96 19.99 -12.37
C LEU A 270 -9.46 19.35 -11.05
N GLY A 271 -9.95 18.15 -10.73
CA GLY A 271 -9.51 17.36 -9.57
C GLY A 271 -8.21 16.60 -9.83
N TYR A 272 -7.89 16.37 -11.10
CA TYR A 272 -6.72 15.60 -11.52
C TYR A 272 -5.39 16.32 -11.23
N ARG A 273 -4.37 15.54 -10.88
CA ARG A 273 -3.00 15.96 -10.62
C ARG A 273 -2.05 15.15 -11.50
N ARG A 274 -1.17 15.84 -12.22
CA ARG A 274 -0.16 15.21 -13.06
C ARG A 274 0.99 14.71 -12.19
N GLY A 275 1.52 13.54 -12.49
CA GLY A 275 2.52 12.85 -11.68
C GLY A 275 1.90 12.01 -10.57
N GLY A 276 2.71 11.64 -9.58
CA GLY A 276 2.29 10.76 -8.49
C GLY A 276 2.08 11.45 -7.15
N ALA A 277 1.28 10.84 -6.28
CA ALA A 277 1.03 11.38 -4.94
C ALA A 277 2.18 11.06 -3.99
N LEU A 278 2.50 9.77 -3.80
CA LEU A 278 3.53 9.34 -2.85
C LEU A 278 4.55 8.38 -3.49
N GLN A 279 5.81 8.57 -3.13
CA GLN A 279 6.91 7.69 -3.51
C GLN A 279 7.81 7.38 -2.32
N PHE A 280 8.01 6.09 -2.06
CA PHE A 280 8.97 5.56 -1.10
C PHE A 280 9.96 4.69 -1.86
N ILE A 281 11.23 5.10 -1.94
CA ILE A 281 12.28 4.42 -2.71
C ILE A 281 13.59 4.37 -1.92
N GLY A 282 14.61 3.72 -2.50
CA GLY A 282 15.92 3.58 -1.87
C GLY A 282 15.90 2.59 -0.71
N GLN A 283 16.92 2.64 0.14
CA GLN A 283 16.98 1.73 1.28
C GLN A 283 16.00 2.18 2.37
N ASN A 284 14.94 1.41 2.59
CA ASN A 284 14.03 1.60 3.71
C ASN A 284 14.26 0.46 4.71
N ASP A 285 14.42 0.81 6.00
CA ASP A 285 14.68 -0.16 7.06
C ASP A 285 13.55 -0.12 8.11
N GLY A 286 12.49 -0.87 7.84
CA GLY A 286 11.30 -0.90 8.67
C GLY A 286 10.47 0.38 8.59
N THR A 287 10.35 0.96 7.39
CA THR A 287 9.45 2.09 7.17
C THR A 287 8.01 1.64 7.30
N GLU A 288 7.23 2.35 8.12
CA GLU A 288 5.83 2.05 8.40
C GLU A 288 4.93 3.13 7.81
N ILE A 289 3.95 2.70 7.02
CA ILE A 289 2.91 3.55 6.43
C ILE A 289 1.57 3.00 6.92
N ASP A 290 0.70 3.80 7.53
CA ASP A 290 -0.66 3.37 7.87
C ASP A 290 -1.68 4.49 7.71
N GLY A 291 -2.92 4.15 7.37
CA GLY A 291 -3.99 5.12 7.17
C GLY A 291 -3.78 6.02 5.96
N LEU A 292 -3.24 5.49 4.86
CA LEU A 292 -3.04 6.25 3.62
C LEU A 292 -4.34 6.34 2.83
N PHE A 293 -4.69 7.55 2.39
CA PHE A 293 -5.65 7.81 1.34
C PHE A 293 -5.04 8.74 0.28
N ALA A 294 -5.11 8.36 -1.00
CA ALA A 294 -4.65 9.20 -2.10
C ALA A 294 -5.57 9.10 -3.33
N ALA A 295 -5.96 10.25 -3.88
CA ALA A 295 -6.89 10.29 -5.00
C ALA A 295 -6.46 11.27 -6.10
N TYR A 296 -6.81 10.93 -7.35
CA TYR A 296 -6.70 11.79 -8.54
C TYR A 296 -5.28 12.07 -9.08
N TYR A 297 -4.31 11.19 -8.83
CA TYR A 297 -2.97 11.28 -9.41
C TYR A 297 -2.76 10.22 -10.50
N ASP A 298 -1.80 10.45 -11.41
CA ASP A 298 -1.38 9.41 -12.37
C ASP A 298 -0.92 8.16 -11.65
N ASN A 299 -0.17 8.33 -10.56
CA ASN A 299 0.35 7.25 -9.73
C ASN A 299 0.10 7.55 -8.26
N ASN A 300 -0.81 6.84 -7.59
CA ASN A 300 -1.13 7.20 -6.20
C ASN A 300 -0.05 6.77 -5.21
N LEU A 301 0.46 5.53 -5.33
CA LEU A 301 1.50 5.03 -4.43
C LEU A 301 2.60 4.30 -5.20
N TYR A 302 3.84 4.75 -5.05
CA TYR A 302 5.02 4.07 -5.56
C TYR A 302 5.86 3.53 -4.41
N LEU A 303 6.12 2.22 -4.41
CA LEU A 303 6.96 1.52 -3.46
C LEU A 303 8.16 0.91 -4.20
N GLY A 304 9.35 1.33 -3.81
CA GLY A 304 10.62 0.77 -4.26
C GLY A 304 11.58 0.54 -3.08
N GLY A 305 12.58 -0.30 -3.30
CA GLY A 305 13.55 -0.64 -2.26
C GLY A 305 13.07 -1.68 -1.25
N SER A 306 13.65 -1.71 -0.05
CA SER A 306 13.47 -2.83 0.90
C SER A 306 12.51 -2.54 2.05
N SER A 307 11.97 -3.58 2.69
CA SER A 307 11.47 -3.56 4.09
C SER A 307 10.48 -2.44 4.43
N THR A 308 9.53 -2.16 3.52
CA THR A 308 8.44 -1.20 3.77
C THR A 308 7.15 -1.95 4.12
N LYS A 309 6.51 -1.51 5.20
CA LYS A 309 5.24 -2.06 5.69
C LYS A 309 4.14 -1.02 5.51
N VAL A 310 3.07 -1.43 4.87
CA VAL A 310 1.85 -0.65 4.70
C VAL A 310 0.74 -1.33 5.48
N GLY A 311 0.18 -0.66 6.48
CA GLY A 311 -1.01 -1.12 7.18
C GLY A 311 -2.22 -1.01 6.27
N ARG A 312 -2.85 0.16 6.24
CA ARG A 312 -4.02 0.46 5.41
C ARG A 312 -3.68 1.49 4.34
N ALA A 313 -4.03 1.19 3.10
CA ALA A 313 -3.95 2.12 1.98
C ALA A 313 -5.23 2.06 1.13
N TRP A 314 -5.77 3.23 0.82
CA TRP A 314 -6.82 3.44 -0.16
C TRP A 314 -6.28 4.36 -1.25
N VAL A 315 -6.33 3.91 -2.49
CA VAL A 315 -6.01 4.74 -3.65
C VAL A 315 -7.19 4.83 -4.62
N GLU A 316 -7.44 6.00 -5.19
CA GLU A 316 -8.60 6.26 -6.05
C GLU A 316 -8.26 7.12 -7.26
N HIS A 317 -8.94 6.89 -8.38
CA HIS A 317 -8.87 7.71 -9.58
C HIS A 317 -10.17 7.62 -10.35
N PHE A 318 -10.72 8.75 -10.79
CA PHE A 318 -12.00 8.76 -11.50
C PHE A 318 -11.89 9.08 -12.99
N LYS A 319 -10.70 9.38 -13.48
CA LYS A 319 -10.52 9.76 -14.88
C LYS A 319 -10.19 8.51 -15.71
N THR A 320 -10.95 8.30 -16.77
CA THR A 320 -10.79 7.16 -17.69
C THR A 320 -9.71 7.40 -18.74
N ASP A 321 -8.71 8.22 -18.43
CA ASP A 321 -7.55 8.43 -19.28
C ASP A 321 -6.54 7.31 -19.03
N GLY A 322 -6.46 6.36 -19.96
CA GLY A 322 -5.60 5.20 -19.82
C GLY A 322 -4.15 5.56 -19.43
N GLY A 323 -3.49 4.67 -18.72
CA GLY A 323 -2.10 4.82 -18.28
C GLY A 323 -1.89 5.16 -16.81
N ASN A 324 -2.93 5.56 -16.07
CA ASN A 324 -2.82 5.78 -14.63
C ASN A 324 -2.69 4.43 -13.85
N VAL A 325 -1.91 4.44 -12.77
CA VAL A 325 -1.62 3.27 -11.95
C VAL A 325 -1.95 3.54 -10.49
N GLY A 326 -2.70 2.65 -9.85
CA GLY A 326 -3.05 2.82 -8.43
C GLY A 326 -1.82 2.68 -7.54
N VAL A 327 -1.22 1.49 -7.58
CA VAL A 327 -0.01 1.17 -6.83
C VAL A 327 1.06 0.59 -7.76
N ILE A 328 2.28 1.13 -7.67
CA ILE A 328 3.46 0.61 -8.34
C ILE A 328 4.40 0.02 -7.30
N VAL A 329 4.86 -1.21 -7.53
CA VAL A 329 5.92 -1.86 -6.75
C VAL A 329 7.08 -2.16 -7.70
N GLU A 330 8.19 -1.46 -7.58
CA GLU A 330 9.31 -1.52 -8.52
C GLU A 330 10.66 -1.65 -7.82
N ASN A 331 11.49 -2.61 -8.23
CA ASN A 331 12.80 -2.88 -7.62
C ASN A 331 12.72 -2.97 -6.08
N ALA A 332 11.67 -3.64 -5.59
CA ALA A 332 11.32 -3.67 -4.19
C ALA A 332 11.45 -5.07 -3.60
N TYR A 333 11.90 -5.18 -2.35
CA TYR A 333 12.11 -6.45 -1.64
C TYR A 333 11.42 -6.41 -0.27
N ASP A 334 10.73 -7.49 0.09
CA ASP A 334 10.04 -7.62 1.39
C ASP A 334 9.05 -6.48 1.67
N ILE A 335 8.17 -6.22 0.69
CA ILE A 335 7.07 -5.27 0.86
C ILE A 335 5.86 -6.02 1.42
N GLN A 336 5.29 -5.48 2.47
CA GLN A 336 4.14 -6.07 3.16
C GLN A 336 3.01 -5.04 3.23
N ILE A 337 1.82 -5.42 2.77
CA ILE A 337 0.62 -4.59 2.80
C ILE A 337 -0.48 -5.35 3.53
N ALA A 338 -1.04 -4.80 4.61
CA ALA A 338 -2.12 -5.48 5.33
C ALA A 338 -3.45 -5.32 4.58
N GLN A 339 -3.83 -4.09 4.24
CA GLN A 339 -5.09 -3.79 3.55
C GLN A 339 -4.85 -2.78 2.43
N LEU A 340 -5.19 -3.18 1.21
CA LEU A 340 -5.09 -2.33 0.03
C LEU A 340 -6.44 -2.26 -0.68
N GLN A 341 -6.94 -1.05 -0.87
CA GLN A 341 -8.14 -0.77 -1.67
C GLN A 341 -7.79 0.15 -2.84
N ILE A 342 -8.27 -0.18 -4.03
CA ILE A 342 -7.91 0.48 -5.28
C ILE A 342 -9.19 0.70 -6.11
N PHE A 343 -9.51 1.95 -6.42
CA PHE A 343 -10.74 2.33 -7.11
C PHE A 343 -10.48 3.14 -8.37
N GLY A 344 -10.98 2.64 -9.51
CA GLY A 344 -11.12 3.42 -10.74
C GLY A 344 -9.85 3.60 -11.59
N GLN A 345 -8.70 3.04 -11.19
CA GLN A 345 -7.48 3.14 -11.99
C GLN A 345 -7.50 2.28 -13.24
N ASP A 346 -6.79 2.72 -14.27
CA ASP A 346 -6.55 1.94 -15.50
C ASP A 346 -5.82 0.64 -15.13
N LYS A 347 -4.71 0.76 -14.40
CA LYS A 347 -3.93 -0.38 -13.87
C LYS A 347 -3.90 -0.31 -12.34
N PRO A 348 -4.79 -1.04 -11.64
CA PRO A 348 -4.85 -1.01 -10.18
C PRO A 348 -3.51 -1.23 -9.49
N LEU A 349 -2.80 -2.30 -9.85
CA LEU A 349 -1.54 -2.69 -9.20
C LEU A 349 -0.56 -3.21 -10.25
N ARG A 350 0.62 -2.60 -10.32
CA ARG A 350 1.72 -3.00 -11.17
C ARG A 350 2.92 -3.43 -10.34
N ILE A 351 3.44 -4.63 -10.59
CA ILE A 351 4.55 -5.22 -9.84
C ILE A 351 5.69 -5.52 -10.81
N ASN A 352 6.86 -4.98 -10.51
CA ASN A 352 8.12 -5.24 -11.20
C ASN A 352 9.27 -5.21 -10.18
N GLY A 353 9.22 -6.12 -9.20
CA GLY A 353 10.17 -6.14 -8.07
C GLY A 353 11.53 -6.74 -8.40
N GLY A 354 11.70 -7.36 -9.58
CA GLY A 354 12.86 -8.17 -9.93
C GLY A 354 12.73 -9.61 -9.42
N ARG A 355 13.54 -10.52 -9.97
CA ARG A 355 13.50 -11.94 -9.60
C ARG A 355 13.87 -12.15 -8.14
N GLY A 356 13.09 -12.96 -7.43
CA GLY A 356 13.30 -13.26 -6.01
C GLY A 356 12.70 -12.21 -5.06
N SER A 357 12.23 -11.06 -5.55
CA SER A 357 11.44 -10.14 -4.74
C SER A 357 10.11 -10.77 -4.30
N SER A 358 9.57 -10.27 -3.21
CA SER A 358 8.27 -10.69 -2.67
C SER A 358 7.46 -9.47 -2.27
N LEU A 359 6.24 -9.40 -2.79
CA LEU A 359 5.17 -8.55 -2.30
C LEU A 359 4.14 -9.43 -1.59
N SER A 360 3.84 -9.12 -0.33
CA SER A 360 2.77 -9.79 0.42
C SER A 360 1.63 -8.82 0.68
N ILE A 361 0.40 -9.19 0.31
CA ILE A 361 -0.81 -8.39 0.58
C ILE A 361 -1.83 -9.26 1.31
N SER A 362 -2.20 -8.89 2.55
CA SER A 362 -3.15 -9.70 3.32
C SER A 362 -4.58 -9.57 2.79
N GLN A 363 -5.01 -8.36 2.45
CA GLN A 363 -6.32 -8.08 1.86
C GLN A 363 -6.19 -7.08 0.70
N LEU A 364 -6.65 -7.49 -0.47
CA LEU A 364 -6.67 -6.66 -1.69
C LEU A 364 -8.12 -6.48 -2.16
N HIS A 365 -8.54 -5.24 -2.38
CA HIS A 365 -9.81 -4.90 -2.99
C HIS A 365 -9.58 -3.99 -4.21
N ILE A 366 -10.13 -4.39 -5.35
CA ILE A 366 -10.06 -3.64 -6.60
C ILE A 366 -11.48 -3.43 -7.12
N GLU A 367 -11.85 -2.19 -7.41
CA GLU A 367 -13.18 -1.89 -7.97
C GLU A 367 -13.13 -0.88 -9.12
N ASN A 368 -13.90 -1.19 -10.16
CA ASN A 368 -14.14 -0.38 -11.36
C ASN A 368 -12.87 0.05 -12.13
N PRO A 369 -11.85 -0.80 -12.32
CA PRO A 369 -10.71 -0.36 -13.09
C PRO A 369 -11.06 -0.21 -14.58
N GLY A 370 -10.47 0.81 -15.20
CA GLY A 370 -10.69 1.12 -16.61
C GLY A 370 -10.23 0.00 -17.54
N ASN A 371 -9.01 -0.52 -17.35
CA ASN A 371 -8.38 -1.46 -18.27
C ASN A 371 -7.43 -2.45 -17.55
N GLY A 372 -8.00 -3.54 -17.05
CA GLY A 372 -7.27 -4.63 -16.41
C GLY A 372 -7.23 -4.54 -14.89
N GLY A 373 -6.59 -5.53 -14.26
CA GLY A 373 -6.44 -5.66 -12.82
C GLY A 373 -4.97 -5.62 -12.40
N VAL A 374 -4.47 -6.71 -11.81
CA VAL A 374 -3.09 -6.80 -11.33
C VAL A 374 -2.17 -7.22 -12.47
N ARG A 375 -1.10 -6.45 -12.71
CA ARG A 375 -0.06 -6.76 -13.69
C ARG A 375 1.27 -7.06 -12.99
N ILE A 376 1.84 -8.22 -13.26
CA ILE A 376 3.08 -8.72 -12.67
C ILE A 376 4.11 -8.91 -13.78
N GLU A 377 5.00 -7.95 -13.90
CA GLU A 377 6.12 -7.96 -14.85
C GLU A 377 7.27 -8.82 -14.33
N SER A 378 7.52 -8.82 -13.02
CA SER A 378 8.49 -9.69 -12.34
C SER A 378 8.28 -9.68 -10.82
N GLY A 379 8.81 -10.69 -10.13
CA GLY A 379 8.70 -10.84 -8.68
C GLY A 379 7.58 -11.79 -8.25
N ASN A 380 7.52 -12.09 -6.95
CA ASN A 380 6.51 -12.97 -6.36
C ASN A 380 5.40 -12.17 -5.69
N LEU A 381 4.17 -12.67 -5.76
CA LEU A 381 3.01 -12.09 -5.09
C LEU A 381 2.36 -13.12 -4.16
N PHE A 382 2.29 -12.78 -2.88
CA PHE A 382 1.63 -13.58 -1.84
C PHE A 382 0.37 -12.84 -1.39
N LEU A 383 -0.80 -13.44 -1.60
CA LEU A 383 -2.08 -12.87 -1.23
C LEU A 383 -2.68 -13.62 -0.05
N GLY A 384 -3.28 -12.92 0.90
CA GLY A 384 -4.22 -13.54 1.83
C GLY A 384 -5.57 -13.75 1.14
N THR A 385 -6.25 -12.65 0.84
CA THR A 385 -7.48 -12.63 0.05
C THR A 385 -7.52 -11.41 -0.86
N ALA A 386 -7.91 -11.61 -2.11
CA ALA A 386 -8.17 -10.56 -3.08
C ALA A 386 -9.63 -10.59 -3.55
N THR A 387 -10.20 -9.42 -3.80
CA THR A 387 -11.51 -9.25 -4.43
C THR A 387 -11.39 -8.25 -5.57
N SER A 388 -11.96 -8.55 -6.73
CA SER A 388 -12.07 -7.63 -7.87
C SER A 388 -13.51 -7.48 -8.33
N ARG A 389 -13.87 -6.28 -8.79
CA ARG A 389 -15.19 -5.98 -9.34
C ARG A 389 -15.11 -4.96 -10.46
N GLY A 390 -15.97 -5.11 -11.45
CA GLY A 390 -16.17 -4.08 -12.48
C GLY A 390 -15.01 -3.93 -13.46
N ILE A 391 -14.16 -4.95 -13.61
CA ILE A 391 -13.11 -4.96 -14.64
C ILE A 391 -13.78 -5.20 -16.00
N THR A 392 -13.84 -4.18 -16.85
CA THR A 392 -14.60 -4.27 -18.13
C THR A 392 -13.74 -4.65 -19.33
N GLN A 393 -12.43 -4.40 -19.27
CA GLN A 393 -11.44 -4.66 -20.32
C GLN A 393 -10.16 -5.25 -19.70
N GLY A 394 -9.39 -6.01 -20.49
CA GLY A 394 -8.10 -6.57 -20.10
C GLY A 394 -8.20 -7.82 -19.21
N TYR A 395 -7.10 -8.11 -18.51
CA TYR A 395 -6.97 -9.26 -17.60
C TYR A 395 -7.19 -8.85 -16.15
N VAL A 396 -7.92 -9.65 -15.36
CA VAL A 396 -7.98 -9.46 -13.89
C VAL A 396 -6.59 -9.66 -13.26
N LEU A 397 -5.84 -10.64 -13.77
CA LEU A 397 -4.47 -10.94 -13.33
C LEU A 397 -3.57 -11.28 -14.54
N GLU A 398 -2.58 -10.44 -14.82
CA GLU A 398 -1.62 -10.61 -15.91
C GLU A 398 -0.23 -10.92 -15.34
N VAL A 399 0.32 -12.10 -15.63
CA VAL A 399 1.68 -12.48 -15.25
C VAL A 399 2.55 -12.58 -16.50
N LEU A 400 3.71 -11.93 -16.49
CA LEU A 400 4.60 -11.85 -17.65
C LEU A 400 5.94 -12.57 -17.46
N ASP A 401 6.46 -12.66 -16.23
CA ASP A 401 7.70 -13.42 -15.94
C ASP A 401 7.36 -14.87 -15.60
N PRO A 402 7.88 -15.87 -16.34
CA PRO A 402 7.67 -17.29 -16.01
C PRO A 402 8.27 -17.70 -14.66
N GLU A 403 9.15 -16.88 -14.07
CA GLU A 403 9.71 -17.15 -12.74
C GLU A 403 8.83 -16.68 -11.58
N THR A 404 7.82 -15.84 -11.84
CA THR A 404 6.88 -15.34 -10.82
C THR A 404 6.14 -16.48 -10.13
N ARG A 405 6.10 -16.44 -8.80
CA ARG A 405 5.26 -17.30 -7.96
C ARG A 405 4.08 -16.53 -7.38
N LEU A 406 2.93 -17.19 -7.35
CA LEU A 406 1.70 -16.71 -6.74
C LEU A 406 1.22 -17.67 -5.65
N SER A 407 0.58 -17.10 -4.63
CA SER A 407 -0.17 -17.85 -3.61
C SER A 407 -1.31 -16.99 -3.07
N GLY A 408 -2.35 -17.62 -2.52
CA GLY A 408 -3.48 -16.91 -1.91
C GLY A 408 -4.83 -17.22 -2.53
N ARG A 409 -5.85 -16.47 -2.13
CA ARG A 409 -7.21 -16.62 -2.67
C ARG A 409 -7.68 -15.36 -3.38
N TRP A 410 -8.30 -15.52 -4.54
CA TRP A 410 -8.88 -14.44 -5.33
C TRP A 410 -10.36 -14.67 -5.59
N PHE A 411 -11.20 -13.65 -5.38
CA PHE A 411 -12.62 -13.63 -5.73
C PHE A 411 -12.88 -12.56 -6.79
N ASP A 412 -13.43 -12.94 -7.93
CA ASP A 412 -13.75 -12.00 -8.99
C ASP A 412 -15.27 -11.92 -9.26
N ASP A 413 -15.81 -10.70 -9.28
CA ASP A 413 -17.20 -10.34 -9.63
C ASP A 413 -17.21 -9.40 -10.86
N SER A 414 -16.27 -9.60 -11.79
CA SER A 414 -16.17 -8.82 -13.03
C SER A 414 -17.06 -9.40 -14.14
N PRO A 415 -17.58 -8.55 -15.06
CA PRO A 415 -18.41 -9.02 -16.18
C PRO A 415 -17.65 -9.98 -17.10
N ALA A 416 -18.36 -10.91 -17.76
CA ALA A 416 -17.73 -11.99 -18.53
C ALA A 416 -16.83 -11.56 -19.71
N SER A 417 -16.92 -10.29 -20.15
CA SER A 417 -16.11 -9.74 -21.23
C SER A 417 -14.63 -9.55 -20.87
N SER A 418 -14.28 -9.50 -19.58
CA SER A 418 -12.88 -9.44 -19.16
C SER A 418 -12.26 -10.83 -19.16
N ASP A 419 -11.01 -10.95 -19.61
CA ASP A 419 -10.25 -12.17 -19.42
C ASP A 419 -9.80 -12.28 -17.96
N VAL A 420 -9.86 -13.50 -17.42
CA VAL A 420 -9.64 -13.68 -15.99
C VAL A 420 -8.14 -13.67 -15.66
N GLY A 421 -7.31 -14.34 -16.44
CA GLY A 421 -5.88 -14.20 -16.27
C GLY A 421 -5.06 -14.53 -17.50
N TYR A 422 -3.85 -13.97 -17.55
CA TYR A 422 -2.83 -14.28 -18.54
C TYR A 422 -1.63 -14.92 -17.85
N ALA A 423 -1.21 -16.07 -18.37
CA ALA A 423 -0.04 -16.81 -17.90
C ALA A 423 1.06 -16.82 -18.98
N PRO A 424 2.33 -16.57 -18.63
CA PRO A 424 3.41 -16.61 -19.60
C PRO A 424 3.70 -18.04 -20.06
N ALA A 425 4.38 -18.18 -21.20
CA ALA A 425 4.74 -19.51 -21.71
C ALA A 425 5.68 -20.24 -20.74
N GLY A 426 5.42 -21.53 -20.51
CA GLY A 426 6.20 -22.37 -19.58
C GLY A 426 5.85 -22.20 -18.10
N TRP A 427 4.82 -21.42 -17.76
CA TRP A 427 4.36 -21.29 -16.38
C TRP A 427 3.66 -22.57 -15.92
N THR A 428 4.17 -23.20 -14.86
CA THR A 428 3.73 -24.49 -14.34
C THR A 428 2.92 -24.32 -13.05
N SER A 429 2.14 -25.34 -12.66
CA SER A 429 1.33 -25.27 -11.43
C SER A 429 2.14 -25.13 -10.12
N GLU A 430 3.45 -25.42 -10.12
CA GLU A 430 4.31 -25.16 -8.95
C GLU A 430 4.47 -23.66 -8.66
N LYS A 431 4.27 -22.82 -9.69
CA LYS A 431 4.29 -21.37 -9.57
C LYS A 431 2.99 -20.82 -8.97
N LEU A 432 1.94 -21.64 -8.86
CA LEU A 432 0.67 -21.34 -8.20
C LEU A 432 0.58 -22.00 -6.82
N ALA A 433 1.63 -21.90 -6.00
CA ALA A 433 1.72 -22.58 -4.72
C ALA A 433 0.57 -22.17 -3.76
N GLY A 434 -0.52 -22.93 -3.77
CA GLY A 434 -1.73 -22.63 -2.98
C GLY A 434 -2.51 -21.41 -3.48
N PHE A 435 -2.43 -21.07 -4.78
CA PHE A 435 -3.25 -20.02 -5.36
C PHE A 435 -4.61 -20.57 -5.80
N GLU A 436 -5.69 -20.02 -5.25
CA GLU A 436 -7.08 -20.37 -5.54
C GLU A 436 -7.79 -19.17 -6.18
N PHE A 437 -8.31 -19.33 -7.40
CA PHE A 437 -9.07 -18.31 -8.09
C PHE A 437 -10.54 -18.71 -8.20
N ILE A 438 -11.43 -17.90 -7.65
CA ILE A 438 -12.86 -18.15 -7.54
C ILE A 438 -13.60 -17.04 -8.29
N VAL A 439 -14.33 -17.39 -9.34
CA VAL A 439 -15.22 -16.46 -10.03
C VAL A 439 -16.59 -16.54 -9.35
N THR A 440 -16.98 -15.50 -8.63
CA THR A 440 -18.29 -15.44 -7.97
C THR A 440 -19.33 -14.90 -8.94
N GLN A 441 -20.29 -15.73 -9.34
CA GLN A 441 -21.36 -15.31 -10.23
C GLN A 441 -22.41 -14.47 -9.50
N ARG A 442 -22.58 -13.20 -9.86
CA ARG A 442 -23.89 -12.53 -9.73
C ARG A 442 -24.76 -12.95 -10.90
N GLY A 443 -25.92 -13.57 -10.62
CA GLY A 443 -26.85 -14.20 -11.57
C GLY A 443 -27.46 -13.32 -12.70
N GLY A 444 -26.63 -12.66 -13.50
CA GLY A 444 -27.00 -12.02 -14.76
C GLY A 444 -26.78 -12.95 -15.95
N ALA A 445 -27.58 -12.77 -17.01
CA ALA A 445 -27.63 -13.64 -18.21
C ALA A 445 -26.36 -13.67 -19.09
N THR A 446 -25.29 -12.96 -18.69
CA THR A 446 -23.99 -12.91 -19.40
C THR A 446 -22.87 -13.55 -18.58
N SER A 447 -23.17 -14.50 -17.69
CA SER A 447 -22.16 -15.14 -16.83
C SER A 447 -21.30 -16.17 -17.59
N ARG A 448 -20.04 -16.30 -17.19
CA ARG A 448 -19.17 -17.40 -17.64
C ARG A 448 -19.72 -18.73 -17.07
N PRO A 449 -19.86 -19.79 -17.87
CA PRO A 449 -20.26 -21.10 -17.36
C PRO A 449 -19.28 -21.58 -16.27
N ASP A 450 -19.81 -22.27 -15.25
CA ASP A 450 -18.97 -22.98 -14.27
C ASP A 450 -18.00 -23.92 -14.98
N GLY A 451 -16.73 -23.92 -14.55
CA GLY A 451 -15.67 -24.73 -15.17
C GLY A 451 -14.95 -24.10 -16.37
N THR A 452 -15.25 -22.84 -16.71
CA THR A 452 -14.48 -22.12 -17.75
C THR A 452 -13.05 -21.88 -17.27
N TYR A 453 -12.05 -22.14 -18.13
CA TYR A 453 -10.64 -21.93 -17.80
C TYR A 453 -10.38 -20.48 -17.36
N VAL A 454 -9.77 -20.35 -16.18
CA VAL A 454 -9.38 -19.08 -15.54
C VAL A 454 -8.27 -18.37 -16.31
N TRP A 455 -7.40 -19.13 -16.98
CA TRP A 455 -6.20 -18.61 -17.65
C TRP A 455 -6.33 -18.71 -19.16
N VAL A 456 -6.14 -17.59 -19.85
CA VAL A 456 -6.16 -17.44 -21.30
C VAL A 456 -4.71 -17.35 -21.82
N GLY A 457 -4.46 -17.87 -23.03
CA GLY A 457 -3.14 -17.84 -23.67
C GLY A 457 -2.35 -19.15 -23.54
N ASN A 458 -2.05 -19.59 -22.32
CA ASN A 458 -1.35 -20.85 -22.06
C ASN A 458 -2.11 -21.70 -21.04
N VAL A 459 -2.30 -22.99 -21.36
CA VAL A 459 -2.76 -23.96 -20.36
C VAL A 459 -1.67 -24.09 -19.31
N ILE A 460 -1.98 -23.77 -18.06
CA ILE A 460 -1.06 -24.00 -16.94
C ILE A 460 -0.86 -25.51 -16.84
N GLY A 461 0.26 -25.97 -17.40
CA GLY A 461 0.64 -27.36 -17.36
C GLY A 461 1.03 -27.73 -15.94
N ASN A 462 0.81 -29.00 -15.59
CA ASN A 462 1.48 -29.53 -14.41
C ASN A 462 3.01 -29.52 -14.68
N PRO A 463 3.84 -29.26 -13.66
CA PRO A 463 5.28 -29.32 -13.79
C PRO A 463 5.68 -30.65 -14.42
N GLN A 464 6.43 -30.56 -15.51
CA GLN A 464 6.94 -31.73 -16.20
C GLN A 464 8.20 -32.21 -15.50
N ILE A 465 8.24 -33.49 -15.14
CA ILE A 465 9.37 -34.13 -14.49
C ILE A 465 9.82 -35.33 -15.30
N THR A 466 11.12 -35.41 -15.57
CA THR A 466 11.73 -36.51 -16.31
C THR A 466 12.56 -37.35 -15.35
N PRO A 467 12.40 -38.68 -15.33
CA PRO A 467 13.33 -39.55 -14.62
C PRO A 467 14.77 -39.33 -15.09
N ASP A 468 15.73 -39.30 -14.17
CA ASP A 468 17.14 -39.23 -14.53
C ASP A 468 17.64 -40.56 -15.12
N ALA A 469 18.87 -40.59 -15.65
CA ALA A 469 19.44 -41.78 -16.28
C ALA A 469 19.60 -42.98 -15.31
N ALA A 470 19.55 -42.75 -13.99
CA ALA A 470 19.56 -43.80 -12.98
C ALA A 470 18.14 -44.29 -12.61
N GLY A 471 17.11 -43.72 -13.23
CA GLY A 471 15.71 -44.03 -12.96
C GLY A 471 15.15 -43.31 -11.73
N PHE A 472 15.79 -42.22 -11.26
CA PHE A 472 15.25 -41.44 -10.15
C PHE A 472 14.35 -40.32 -10.65
N LEU A 473 13.12 -40.28 -10.13
CA LEU A 473 12.21 -39.16 -10.27
C LEU A 473 12.46 -38.16 -9.15
N ARG A 474 13.07 -37.01 -9.47
CA ARG A 474 13.37 -35.96 -8.50
C ARG A 474 12.25 -34.94 -8.48
N LEU A 475 11.43 -34.98 -7.44
CA LEU A 475 10.33 -34.03 -7.29
C LEU A 475 10.86 -32.66 -6.87
N PRO A 476 10.29 -31.57 -7.39
CA PRO A 476 10.44 -30.24 -6.82
C PRO A 476 10.08 -30.23 -5.32
N THR A 477 10.65 -29.29 -4.57
CA THR A 477 10.41 -29.14 -3.13
C THR A 477 8.95 -28.80 -2.79
N THR A 478 8.19 -28.30 -3.77
CA THR A 478 6.78 -27.89 -3.67
C THR A 478 5.96 -28.53 -4.80
N GLY A 479 4.62 -28.47 -4.68
CA GLY A 479 3.70 -29.05 -5.66
C GLY A 479 3.20 -30.44 -5.28
N GLU A 480 1.95 -30.72 -5.67
CA GLU A 480 1.24 -31.97 -5.40
C GLU A 480 0.77 -32.67 -6.69
N PHE A 481 0.94 -32.06 -7.87
CA PHE A 481 0.56 -32.67 -9.14
C PHE A 481 1.68 -32.46 -10.15
N PHE A 482 2.17 -33.55 -10.74
CA PHE A 482 3.28 -33.53 -11.69
C PHE A 482 2.93 -34.32 -12.94
N THR A 483 3.39 -33.88 -14.10
CA THR A 483 3.33 -34.67 -15.34
C THR A 483 4.68 -35.35 -15.55
N VAL A 484 4.69 -36.67 -15.50
CA VAL A 484 5.88 -37.46 -15.79
C VAL A 484 6.05 -37.51 -17.30
N VAL A 485 7.21 -37.07 -17.78
CA VAL A 485 7.58 -37.06 -19.20
C VAL A 485 8.86 -37.88 -19.44
N GLY A 486 9.16 -38.18 -20.70
CA GLY A 486 10.28 -39.05 -21.09
C GLY A 486 9.89 -40.53 -21.13
N GLY A 487 10.80 -41.37 -21.62
CA GLY A 487 10.56 -42.81 -21.85
C GLY A 487 11.39 -43.75 -20.98
N GLN A 488 11.82 -43.29 -19.81
CA GLN A 488 12.63 -44.06 -18.88
C GLN A 488 11.79 -44.61 -17.73
N TYR A 489 12.17 -45.79 -17.26
CA TYR A 489 11.57 -46.41 -16.09
C TYR A 489 12.01 -45.70 -14.80
N MET A 490 11.17 -45.78 -13.77
CA MET A 490 11.45 -45.20 -12.46
C MET A 490 11.64 -46.27 -11.42
N SER A 491 12.79 -46.20 -10.76
CA SER A 491 13.18 -47.04 -9.65
C SER A 491 13.25 -46.28 -8.33
N ASN A 492 13.04 -44.96 -8.29
CA ASN A 492 12.90 -44.24 -7.01
C ASN A 492 12.25 -42.87 -7.20
N ILE A 493 11.66 -42.35 -6.12
CA ILE A 493 11.13 -40.98 -6.06
C ILE A 493 11.81 -40.24 -4.91
N ILE A 494 12.51 -39.16 -5.24
CA ILE A 494 13.24 -38.31 -4.30
C ILE A 494 12.43 -37.03 -4.04
N GLY A 495 12.46 -36.53 -2.80
CA GLY A 495 11.78 -35.29 -2.39
C GLY A 495 10.60 -35.50 -1.43
N GLY A 496 10.51 -36.66 -0.78
CA GLY A 496 9.49 -36.90 0.24
C GLY A 496 9.79 -36.22 1.58
N TYR A 497 8.74 -35.77 2.27
CA TYR A 497 8.75 -35.39 3.68
C TYR A 497 7.46 -35.89 4.33
N GLY A 498 7.47 -36.11 5.66
CA GLY A 498 6.39 -36.83 6.35
C GLY A 498 4.99 -36.28 6.03
N GLY A 499 4.13 -37.12 5.45
CA GLY A 499 2.75 -36.77 5.09
C GLY A 499 2.57 -36.11 3.72
N ARG A 500 3.64 -35.83 2.96
CA ARG A 500 3.55 -35.22 1.63
C ARG A 500 2.69 -36.08 0.70
N ARG A 501 1.71 -35.48 0.02
CA ARG A 501 0.91 -36.14 -1.02
C ARG A 501 1.26 -35.61 -2.40
N ILE A 502 1.29 -36.49 -3.38
CA ILE A 502 1.53 -36.14 -4.79
C ILE A 502 0.64 -36.97 -5.72
N THR A 503 0.42 -36.43 -6.90
CA THR A 503 -0.29 -37.03 -8.02
C THR A 503 0.63 -36.98 -9.23
N LEU A 504 0.88 -38.12 -9.86
CA LEU A 504 1.70 -38.24 -11.05
C LEU A 504 0.81 -38.56 -12.24
N LEU A 505 0.79 -37.70 -13.25
CA LEU A 505 0.13 -37.92 -14.55
C LEU A 505 1.16 -38.38 -15.57
N PHE A 506 0.95 -39.53 -16.18
CA PHE A 506 1.92 -40.16 -17.08
C PHE A 506 1.59 -39.86 -18.54
N THR A 507 2.61 -39.62 -19.36
CA THR A 507 2.43 -39.28 -20.79
C THR A 507 2.90 -40.39 -21.74
N ASP A 508 3.58 -41.42 -21.26
CA ASP A 508 4.17 -42.49 -22.08
C ASP A 508 4.08 -43.83 -21.34
N THR A 509 3.84 -44.92 -22.08
CA THR A 509 3.76 -46.28 -21.53
C THR A 509 5.08 -46.80 -20.95
N ARG A 510 6.21 -46.21 -21.36
CA ARG A 510 7.55 -46.61 -20.90
C ARG A 510 7.94 -46.03 -19.54
N GLN A 511 7.08 -45.21 -18.94
CA GLN A 511 7.30 -44.56 -17.64
C GLN A 511 6.94 -45.48 -16.46
N ALA A 512 7.22 -46.78 -16.58
CA ALA A 512 6.81 -47.74 -15.57
C ALA A 512 7.51 -47.48 -14.22
N VAL A 513 6.75 -47.59 -13.14
CA VAL A 513 7.25 -47.49 -11.77
C VAL A 513 7.46 -48.91 -11.26
N TYR A 514 8.72 -49.33 -11.17
CA TYR A 514 9.07 -50.68 -10.76
C TYR A 514 9.05 -50.82 -9.24
N HIS A 515 8.49 -51.93 -8.79
CA HIS A 515 8.62 -52.37 -7.41
C HIS A 515 10.03 -52.94 -7.21
N ALA A 516 10.86 -52.28 -6.41
CA ALA A 516 12.10 -52.89 -5.94
C ALA A 516 12.15 -52.78 -4.40
N ASP A 517 12.63 -53.85 -3.76
CA ASP A 517 12.68 -53.98 -2.30
C ASP A 517 13.57 -52.90 -1.63
N THR A 518 14.36 -52.20 -2.43
CA THR A 518 15.26 -51.10 -2.04
C THR A 518 14.69 -49.70 -2.31
N VAL A 519 13.45 -49.61 -2.78
CA VAL A 519 12.84 -48.38 -3.28
C VAL A 519 11.78 -47.87 -2.33
N ASN A 520 11.75 -46.56 -2.16
CA ASN A 520 10.75 -45.81 -1.40
C ASN A 520 9.38 -45.81 -2.12
N LEU A 521 8.88 -46.93 -2.63
CA LEU A 521 7.57 -47.07 -3.29
C LEU A 521 7.01 -48.45 -2.94
N LYS A 522 6.03 -48.47 -2.04
CA LYS A 522 5.32 -49.70 -1.62
C LYS A 522 3.85 -49.60 -2.08
N PRO A 523 3.54 -49.92 -3.35
CA PRO A 523 2.17 -50.01 -3.83
C PRO A 523 1.41 -51.08 -3.06
N ASN A 524 0.12 -50.83 -2.78
CA ASN A 524 -0.69 -51.75 -2.00
C ASN A 524 -0.99 -53.07 -2.76
N SER A 525 -0.89 -53.05 -4.09
CA SER A 525 -0.88 -54.24 -4.95
C SER A 525 0.56 -54.65 -5.27
N LYS A 526 0.90 -55.94 -5.11
CA LYS A 526 2.25 -56.53 -5.27
C LYS A 526 2.81 -56.53 -6.72
N GLY A 527 2.70 -55.43 -7.47
CA GLY A 527 3.17 -55.37 -8.85
C GLY A 527 3.58 -53.98 -9.30
N ASP A 528 4.40 -53.95 -10.35
CA ASP A 528 4.82 -52.74 -11.03
C ASP A 528 3.61 -51.91 -11.49
N PHE A 529 3.77 -50.59 -11.55
CA PHE A 529 2.79 -49.73 -12.20
C PHE A 529 3.25 -49.49 -13.64
N LEU A 530 2.50 -50.04 -14.60
CA LEU A 530 2.75 -49.90 -16.03
C LEU A 530 1.70 -48.92 -16.60
N PRO A 531 1.98 -47.60 -16.64
CA PRO A 531 1.01 -46.60 -17.07
C PRO A 531 0.71 -46.68 -18.57
N ASN A 532 -0.46 -46.21 -18.98
CA ASN A 532 -0.74 -45.68 -20.31
C ASN A 532 -0.63 -44.14 -20.29
N PRO A 533 -0.56 -43.46 -21.46
CA PRO A 533 -0.71 -42.01 -21.51
C PRO A 533 -2.06 -41.60 -20.91
N GLY A 534 -2.03 -40.72 -19.91
CA GLY A 534 -3.21 -40.31 -19.14
C GLY A 534 -3.40 -41.04 -17.80
N SER A 535 -2.65 -42.12 -17.53
CA SER A 535 -2.70 -42.79 -16.24
C SER A 535 -2.29 -41.86 -15.09
N ILE A 536 -2.87 -42.07 -13.92
CA ILE A 536 -2.59 -41.29 -12.71
C ILE A 536 -2.14 -42.22 -11.58
N LEU A 537 -1.13 -41.81 -10.82
CA LEU A 537 -0.70 -42.47 -9.60
C LEU A 537 -0.65 -41.46 -8.44
N GLU A 538 -1.45 -41.68 -7.41
CA GLU A 538 -1.45 -40.87 -6.19
C GLU A 538 -0.61 -41.55 -5.10
N LEU A 539 0.30 -40.78 -4.51
CA LEU A 539 1.26 -41.28 -3.52
C LEU A 539 1.27 -40.38 -2.27
N ILE A 540 1.51 -40.99 -1.11
CA ILE A 540 1.79 -40.29 0.16
C ILE A 540 3.13 -40.73 0.75
N TYR A 541 3.94 -39.80 1.21
CA TYR A 541 5.22 -40.11 1.84
C TYR A 541 5.04 -40.46 3.32
N ASP A 542 5.33 -41.71 3.65
CA ASP A 542 5.37 -42.27 4.99
C ASP A 542 6.73 -41.97 5.63
N GLY A 543 6.78 -40.89 6.41
CA GLY A 543 8.00 -40.41 7.04
C GLY A 543 8.62 -41.38 8.07
N ALA A 544 7.84 -42.33 8.62
CA ALA A 544 8.37 -43.31 9.56
C ALA A 544 9.20 -44.39 8.87
N ASN A 545 8.82 -44.73 7.63
CA ASN A 545 9.51 -45.73 6.81
C ASN A 545 10.37 -45.10 5.70
N SER A 546 10.42 -43.76 5.66
CA SER A 546 11.06 -42.98 4.60
C SER A 546 10.63 -43.36 3.18
N ALA A 547 9.38 -43.82 2.99
CA ALA A 547 8.90 -44.44 1.75
C ALA A 547 7.61 -43.80 1.22
N TRP A 548 7.43 -43.71 -0.10
CA TRP A 548 6.14 -43.42 -0.72
C TRP A 548 5.23 -44.64 -0.68
N ARG A 549 3.97 -44.39 -0.33
CA ARG A 549 2.88 -45.35 -0.31
C ARG A 549 1.88 -44.93 -1.36
N GLU A 550 1.39 -45.89 -2.10
CA GLU A 550 0.29 -45.64 -3.01
C GLU A 550 -1.01 -45.39 -2.24
N ILE A 551 -1.73 -44.34 -2.65
CA ILE A 551 -3.09 -44.06 -2.21
C ILE A 551 -4.07 -44.64 -3.23
N SER A 552 -3.90 -44.28 -4.50
CA SER A 552 -4.77 -44.70 -5.59
C SER A 552 -4.02 -44.72 -6.93
N ARG A 553 -4.60 -45.39 -7.93
CA ARG A 553 -4.12 -45.38 -9.31
C ARG A 553 -5.29 -45.45 -10.30
N THR A 554 -5.09 -44.89 -11.49
CA THR A 554 -5.92 -45.10 -12.69
C THR A 554 -5.01 -45.46 -13.85
N LEU A 555 -5.40 -46.50 -14.60
CA LEU A 555 -4.66 -47.01 -15.76
C LEU A 555 -5.18 -46.42 -17.07
#